data_AF-A0A6G6SGX1-F1
#
_entry.id   AF-A0A6G6SGX1-F1
#
_cell.length_a   1.000
_cell.length_b   1.000
_cell.length_c   1.000
_cell.angle_alpha   90.00
_cell.angle_beta   90.00
_cell.angle_gamma   90.00
#
_symmetry.space_group_name_H-M   'P 1'
#
loop_
_entity.id
_entity.type
_entity.pdbx_description
1 polymer ?
#
loop_
_entity_poly.entity_id
_entity_poly.type
_entity_poly.pdbx_seq_one_letter_code
_entity_poly.pdbx_strand_id
1 'polypeptide(L)'
;MNKSDARKIAQTITNEQLNDMFERAKTSITNWEIKSKVNPQFSIGATWNIFYSVYNANKFLHVAAKTNMIREFGDYLDESLKPVKKSKRGMSIKIHHEEPIFTPKGDI
;
A
#
# COMPACT_ATOMS: atom_id res chain seq x y z
N MET A 1 3.12 0.33 -0.27
CA MET A 1 2.07 -0.53 0.35
C MET A 1 0.68 -0.30 -0.28
N ASN A 2 -0.16 -1.32 -0.51
CA ASN A 2 -1.56 -1.13 -0.95
C ASN A 2 -2.52 -0.96 0.25
N LYS A 3 -3.75 -0.48 0.02
CA LYS A 3 -4.72 -0.19 1.09
C LYS A 3 -5.18 -1.44 1.88
N SER A 4 -5.33 -2.57 1.20
CA SER A 4 -5.79 -3.82 1.83
C SER A 4 -4.76 -4.36 2.80
N ASP A 5 -3.51 -4.44 2.38
CA ASP A 5 -2.42 -4.94 3.21
C ASP A 5 -2.10 -3.97 4.35
N ALA A 6 -2.13 -2.66 4.08
CA ALA A 6 -2.00 -1.66 5.13
C ALA A 6 -3.08 -1.79 6.21
N ARG A 7 -4.32 -2.10 5.83
CA ARG A 7 -5.42 -2.30 6.79
C ARG A 7 -5.21 -3.54 7.65
N LYS A 8 -4.69 -4.63 7.08
CA LYS A 8 -4.37 -5.85 7.84
C LYS A 8 -3.30 -5.57 8.89
N ILE A 9 -2.22 -4.90 8.49
CA ILE A 9 -1.14 -4.51 9.41
C ILE A 9 -1.66 -3.55 10.48
N ALA A 10 -2.50 -2.58 10.11
CA ALA A 10 -3.07 -1.60 11.03
C ALA A 10 -3.88 -2.21 12.19
N GLN A 11 -4.42 -3.42 12.02
CA GLN A 11 -5.18 -4.12 13.05
C GLN A 11 -4.29 -4.71 14.14
N THR A 12 -3.03 -5.04 13.83
CA THR A 12 -2.14 -5.78 14.72
C THR A 12 -0.89 -5.03 15.12
N ILE A 13 -0.53 -3.95 14.42
CA ILE A 13 0.69 -3.18 14.68
C ILE A 13 0.66 -2.50 16.06
N THR A 14 1.78 -2.61 16.78
CA THR A 14 1.99 -1.91 18.05
C THR A 14 2.44 -0.47 17.83
N ASN A 15 2.37 0.35 18.89
CA ASN A 15 2.82 1.73 18.79
C ASN A 15 4.36 1.83 18.66
N GLU A 16 5.11 0.88 19.24
CA GLU A 16 6.58 0.81 19.08
C GLU A 16 6.96 0.51 17.63
N GLN A 17 6.31 -0.47 17.00
CA GLN A 17 6.56 -0.81 15.59
C GLN A 17 6.21 0.35 14.65
N LEU A 18 5.17 1.11 14.98
CA LEU A 18 4.81 2.32 14.24
C LEU A 18 5.86 3.43 14.43
N ASN A 19 6.41 3.58 15.65
CA ASN A 19 7.50 4.52 15.92
C ASN A 19 8.75 4.18 15.10
N ASP A 20 9.16 2.91 15.13
CA ASP A 20 10.32 2.43 14.38
C ASP A 20 10.15 2.68 12.87
N MET A 21 8.93 2.47 12.34
CA MET A 21 8.62 2.80 10.95
C MET A 21 8.82 4.29 10.67
N PHE A 22 8.35 5.18 11.55
CA PHE A 22 8.55 6.62 11.41
C PHE A 22 10.05 6.98 11.46
N GLU A 23 10.82 6.48 12.41
CA GLU A 23 12.25 6.78 12.51
C GLU A 23 13.04 6.27 11.29
N ARG A 24 12.72 5.07 10.78
CA ARG A 24 13.29 4.55 9.52
C ARG A 24 12.91 5.44 8.32
N ALA A 25 11.66 5.87 8.25
CA ALA A 25 11.19 6.77 7.18
C ALA A 25 11.92 8.12 7.23
N LYS A 26 12.03 8.73 8.42
CA LYS A 26 12.72 10.01 8.65
C LYS A 26 14.16 10.00 8.17
N THR A 27 14.87 8.92 8.43
CA THR A 27 16.29 8.75 8.05
C THR A 27 16.48 8.35 6.59
N SER A 28 15.50 7.67 5.99
CA SER A 28 15.59 7.16 4.62
C SER A 28 15.01 8.10 3.54
N ILE A 29 14.08 8.99 3.89
CA ILE A 29 13.47 9.93 2.95
C ILE A 29 14.42 11.10 2.72
N THR A 30 14.93 11.21 1.49
CA THR A 30 15.82 12.30 1.08
C THR A 30 15.07 13.49 0.48
N ASN A 31 13.92 13.25 -0.16
CA ASN A 31 13.08 14.29 -0.76
C ASN A 31 11.66 14.24 -0.19
N TRP A 32 11.30 15.27 0.57
CA TRP A 32 10.02 15.40 1.24
C TRP A 32 8.95 16.13 0.42
N GLU A 33 9.32 16.71 -0.72
CA GLU A 33 8.43 17.52 -1.56
C GLU A 33 7.61 16.69 -2.55
N ILE A 34 7.98 15.43 -2.74
CA ILE A 34 7.26 14.54 -3.66
C ILE A 34 5.82 14.30 -3.18
N LYS A 35 4.93 14.03 -4.13
CA LYS A 35 3.50 13.77 -3.85
C LYS A 35 3.30 12.56 -2.92
N SER A 36 2.34 12.69 -2.00
CA SER A 36 1.93 11.60 -1.11
C SER A 36 1.20 10.47 -1.86
N LYS A 37 1.38 9.24 -1.38
CA LYS A 37 0.66 8.04 -1.87
C LYS A 37 -0.79 7.98 -1.37
N VAL A 38 -1.06 8.58 -0.21
CA VAL A 38 -2.40 8.61 0.40
C VAL A 38 -3.26 9.74 -0.17
N ASN A 39 -2.69 10.93 -0.35
CA ASN A 39 -3.37 12.07 -0.96
C ASN A 39 -2.40 12.86 -1.87
N PRO A 40 -2.55 12.77 -3.21
CA PRO A 40 -1.66 13.44 -4.15
C PRO A 40 -1.63 14.97 -4.10
N GLN A 41 -2.60 15.61 -3.41
CA GLN A 41 -2.60 17.07 -3.22
C GLN A 41 -1.58 17.54 -2.18
N PHE A 42 -1.02 16.63 -1.38
CA PHE A 42 -0.02 16.92 -0.38
C PHE A 42 1.34 16.35 -0.76
N SER A 43 2.40 16.97 -0.26
CA SER A 43 3.72 16.36 -0.24
C SER A 43 3.82 15.29 0.85
N ILE A 44 4.84 14.44 0.77
CA ILE A 44 5.17 13.49 1.84
C ILE A 44 5.45 14.22 3.15
N GLY A 45 6.16 15.36 3.11
CA GLY A 45 6.44 16.19 4.30
C GLY A 45 5.18 16.74 4.96
N ALA A 46 4.22 17.25 4.17
CA ALA A 46 2.93 17.69 4.73
C ALA A 46 2.16 16.53 5.37
N THR A 47 2.17 15.36 4.72
CA THR A 47 1.53 14.14 5.22
C THR A 47 2.20 13.62 6.50
N TRP A 48 3.53 13.70 6.58
CA TRP A 48 4.31 13.40 7.78
C TRP A 48 3.85 14.24 8.96
N ASN A 49 3.76 15.57 8.80
CA ASN A 49 3.37 16.46 9.89
C ASN A 49 1.96 16.14 10.43
N ILE A 50 1.01 15.84 9.53
CA ILE A 50 -0.35 15.45 9.91
C ILE A 50 -0.33 14.12 10.68
N PHE A 51 0.37 13.11 10.17
CA PHE A 51 0.36 11.80 10.79
C PHE A 51 1.18 11.75 12.09
N TYR A 52 2.33 12.39 12.12
CA TYR A 52 3.18 12.44 13.30
C TYR A 52 2.50 13.19 14.46
N SER A 53 1.80 14.29 14.17
CA SER A 53 1.03 15.01 15.20
C SER A 53 -0.10 14.14 15.76
N VAL A 54 -0.84 13.42 14.91
CA VAL A 54 -1.89 12.49 15.34
C VAL A 54 -1.32 11.32 16.14
N TYR A 55 -0.17 10.78 15.73
CA TYR A 55 0.56 9.74 16.47
C TYR A 55 0.99 10.21 17.86
N ASN A 56 1.64 11.38 17.94
CA ASN A 56 2.16 11.92 19.19
C ASN A 56 1.05 12.34 20.17
N ALA A 57 -0.11 12.78 19.66
CA ALA A 57 -1.22 13.26 20.48
C ALA A 57 -2.06 12.14 21.12
N ASN A 58 -2.01 10.90 20.62
CA ASN A 58 -3.02 9.90 20.97
C ASN A 58 -2.42 8.52 21.33
N LYS A 59 -2.71 8.04 22.55
CA LYS A 59 -2.34 6.69 23.00
C LYS A 59 -3.09 5.58 22.25
N PHE A 60 -4.27 5.87 21.69
CA PHE A 60 -5.11 4.92 20.96
C PHE A 60 -5.46 5.41 19.56
N LEU A 61 -4.58 5.10 18.61
CA LEU A 61 -4.81 5.38 17.20
C LEU A 61 -5.89 4.47 16.61
N HIS A 62 -6.92 5.07 16.03
CA HIS A 62 -7.94 4.36 15.28
C HIS A 62 -7.33 3.63 14.06
N VAL A 63 -7.86 2.46 13.72
CA VAL A 63 -7.36 1.60 12.64
C VAL A 63 -7.28 2.35 11.30
N ALA A 64 -8.21 3.26 11.02
CA ALA A 64 -8.18 4.08 9.80
C ALA A 64 -6.96 5.01 9.73
N ALA A 65 -6.58 5.63 10.86
CA ALA A 65 -5.40 6.49 10.93
C ALA A 65 -4.13 5.65 10.73
N LYS A 66 -4.00 4.54 11.46
CA LYS A 66 -2.90 3.56 11.29
C LYS A 66 -2.80 3.07 9.84
N THR A 67 -3.93 2.76 9.20
CA THR A 67 -3.98 2.32 7.80
C THR A 67 -3.39 3.36 6.86
N ASN A 68 -3.71 4.64 7.05
CA ASN A 68 -3.16 5.72 6.21
C ASN A 68 -1.67 5.95 6.47
N MET A 69 -1.24 5.91 7.74
CA MET A 69 0.18 5.97 8.10
C MET A 69 0.98 4.85 7.41
N ILE A 70 0.49 3.61 7.48
CA ILE A 70 1.13 2.44 6.86
C ILE A 70 1.04 2.49 5.33
N ARG A 71 -0.01 3.07 4.74
CA ARG A 71 -0.05 3.25 3.27
C ARG A 71 1.05 4.18 2.78
N GLU A 72 1.29 5.26 3.51
CA GLU A 72 2.29 6.26 3.15
C GLU A 72 3.71 5.73 3.39
N PHE A 73 3.97 5.29 4.64
CA PHE A 73 5.30 4.99 5.15
C PHE A 73 5.57 3.49 5.36
N GLY A 74 4.62 2.61 5.03
CA GLY A 74 4.76 1.17 5.28
C GLY A 74 5.84 0.47 4.46
N ASP A 75 6.45 1.16 3.49
CA ASP A 75 7.65 0.66 2.82
C ASP A 75 8.87 0.65 3.76
N TYR A 76 8.82 1.41 4.87
CA TYR A 76 9.82 1.47 5.93
C TYR A 76 9.51 0.57 7.14
N LEU A 77 8.44 -0.23 7.07
CA LEU A 77 8.17 -1.26 8.09
C LEU A 77 9.25 -2.33 8.10
N ASP A 78 9.33 -3.05 9.21
CA ASP A 78 10.10 -4.28 9.28
C ASP A 78 9.61 -5.31 8.25
N GLU A 79 10.53 -6.02 7.61
CA GLU A 79 10.19 -7.03 6.60
C GLU A 79 9.29 -8.14 7.17
N SER A 80 9.43 -8.46 8.47
CA SER A 80 8.55 -9.42 9.15
C SER A 80 7.09 -8.98 9.22
N LEU A 81 6.81 -7.68 9.14
CA LEU A 81 5.47 -7.09 9.19
C LEU A 81 4.87 -6.87 7.80
N LYS A 82 5.68 -6.92 6.75
CA LYS A 82 5.23 -6.69 5.38
C LYS A 82 4.45 -7.90 4.87
N PRO A 83 3.43 -7.68 4.03
CA PRO A 83 2.69 -8.78 3.43
C PRO A 83 3.65 -9.60 2.57
N VAL A 84 3.69 -10.92 2.79
CA VAL A 84 4.40 -11.83 1.90
C VAL A 84 3.81 -11.66 0.50
N LYS A 85 4.66 -11.23 -0.47
CA LYS A 85 4.25 -11.18 -1.88
C LYS A 85 3.87 -12.59 -2.29
N LYS A 86 2.56 -12.88 -2.37
CA LYS A 86 2.09 -14.11 -2.97
C LYS A 86 2.61 -14.08 -4.41
N SER A 87 3.49 -15.01 -4.76
CA SER A 87 3.84 -15.21 -6.16
C SER A 87 2.52 -15.43 -6.89
N LYS A 88 2.27 -14.67 -7.95
CA LYS A 88 1.15 -14.97 -8.82
C LYS A 88 1.45 -16.34 -9.37
N ARG A 89 0.83 -17.38 -8.81
CA ARG A 89 0.80 -18.70 -9.43
C ARG A 89 0.29 -18.43 -10.84
N GLY A 90 1.14 -18.61 -11.84
CA GLY A 90 0.76 -18.37 -13.23
C GLY A 90 -0.53 -19.14 -13.46
N MET A 91 -1.63 -18.43 -13.60
CA MET A 91 -2.89 -19.08 -13.90
C MET A 91 -2.70 -19.59 -15.32
N SER A 92 -2.52 -20.90 -15.47
CA SER A 92 -2.52 -21.58 -16.77
C SER A 92 -3.94 -21.47 -17.31
N ILE A 93 -4.27 -20.30 -17.87
CA ILE A 93 -5.53 -20.09 -18.56
C ILE A 93 -5.32 -20.68 -19.94
N LYS A 94 -5.95 -21.82 -20.21
CA LYS A 94 -6.05 -22.34 -21.57
C LYS A 94 -6.95 -21.40 -22.36
N ILE A 95 -6.34 -20.48 -23.11
CA ILE A 95 -7.06 -19.56 -23.98
C ILE A 95 -7.70 -20.40 -25.09
N HIS A 96 -9.02 -20.39 -25.17
CA HIS A 96 -9.74 -20.97 -26.28
C HIS A 96 -9.69 -19.98 -27.44
N HIS A 97 -8.92 -20.31 -28.48
CA HIS A 97 -8.80 -19.52 -29.71
C HIS A 97 -9.61 -20.17 -30.83
N GLU A 98 -10.39 -19.38 -31.53
CA GLU A 98 -11.04 -19.76 -32.80
C GLU A 98 -10.74 -18.68 -33.83
N GLU A 99 -10.50 -19.09 -35.08
CA GLU A 99 -10.36 -18.15 -36.20
C GLU A 99 -11.71 -17.49 -36.51
N PRO A 100 -11.74 -16.18 -36.81
CA PRO A 100 -12.97 -15.50 -37.20
C PRO A 100 -13.52 -16.05 -38.52
N ILE A 101 -14.82 -16.34 -38.55
CA ILE A 101 -15.52 -16.81 -39.76
C ILE A 101 -16.01 -15.58 -40.55
N PHE A 102 -15.44 -15.36 -41.74
CA PHE A 102 -15.77 -14.21 -42.60
C PHE A 102 -16.81 -14.50 -43.69
N THR A 103 -17.24 -15.75 -43.87
CA THR A 103 -18.24 -16.14 -44.88
C THR A 103 -19.47 -16.79 -44.23
N PRO A 104 -20.69 -16.45 -44.67
CA PRO A 104 -21.90 -17.14 -44.23
C PRO A 104 -21.83 -18.62 -44.65
N LYS A 105 -22.14 -19.54 -43.72
CA LYS A 105 -22.38 -20.95 -44.07
C LYS A 105 -23.69 -21.04 -44.86
N GLY A 106 -23.57 -21.32 -46.15
CA GLY A 106 -24.69 -21.73 -46.98
C GLY A 106 -24.66 -21.09 -48.36
N ASP A 107 -23.86 -21.67 -49.25
CA ASP A 107 -24.22 -21.79 -50.67
C ASP A 107 -23.61 -23.10 -51.18
N ILE A 108 -24.47 -23.87 -51.87
CA ILE A 108 -24.34 -25.21 -52.48
C ILE A 108 -24.72 -26.38 -51.55
#